data_AF-A0AAJ2EH28-F1
#
_entry.id   AF-A0AAJ2EH28-F1
#
_cell.length_a   1.000
_cell.length_b   1.000
_cell.length_c   1.000
_cell.angle_alpha   90.00
_cell.angle_beta   90.00
_cell.angle_gamma   90.00
#
_symmetry.space_group_name_H-M   'P 1'
#
loop_
_entity.id
_entity.type
_entity.pdbx_description
1 polymer ?
#
loop_
_entity_poly.entity_id
_entity_poly.type
_entity_poly.pdbx_seq_one_letter_code
_entity_poly.pdbx_strand_id
1 'polypeptide(L)'
;MDPIPDSKPQGAFSALLADQDLTHLEKVLRRSLSCDLGGPLLPPAYWRERLASITRQSHLSHTQIQTVHRLYLHIDAFEADVRKRESERAAEADASVLAASAKPRSA
;
A
#
# COMPACT_ATOMS: atom_id res chain seq x y z
N MET A 1 17.34 39.17 31.02
CA MET A 1 16.85 38.79 29.69
C MET A 1 17.85 37.79 29.14
N ASP A 2 17.65 36.53 29.50
CA ASP A 2 18.51 35.42 29.07
C ASP A 2 17.86 34.76 27.85
N PRO A 3 18.60 34.47 26.77
CA PRO A 3 18.07 33.69 25.67
C PRO A 3 17.93 32.22 26.10
N ILE A 4 16.70 31.74 26.13
CA ILE A 4 16.36 30.32 26.29
C ILE A 4 17.07 29.56 25.15
N PRO A 5 17.88 28.52 25.44
CA PRO A 5 18.49 27.74 24.37
C PRO A 5 17.38 27.01 23.59
N ASP A 6 17.37 27.26 22.27
CA ASP A 6 16.58 26.57 21.26
C ASP A 6 16.86 25.07 21.37
N SER A 7 16.06 24.41 22.20
CA SER A 7 16.12 22.99 22.45
C SER A 7 15.44 22.30 21.27
N LYS A 8 16.11 22.31 20.11
CA LYS A 8 15.78 21.41 19.00
C LYS A 8 15.86 19.99 19.55
N PRO A 9 14.75 19.24 19.67
CA PRO A 9 14.84 17.86 20.12
C PRO A 9 15.72 17.11 19.12
N GLN A 10 16.83 16.62 19.66
CA GLN A 10 17.92 15.96 18.98
C GLN A 10 17.39 14.75 18.21
N GLY A 11 17.93 14.48 17.02
CA GLY A 11 17.37 13.61 15.97
C GLY A 11 16.95 12.18 16.36
N ALA A 12 17.31 11.68 17.54
CA ALA A 12 16.78 10.44 18.10
C ALA A 12 15.28 10.53 18.43
N PHE A 13 14.77 11.70 18.85
CA PHE A 13 13.36 11.92 19.15
C PHE A 13 12.51 12.00 17.87
N SER A 14 13.04 12.64 16.81
CA SER A 14 12.43 12.63 15.48
C SER A 14 12.46 11.24 14.85
N ALA A 15 13.52 10.44 15.07
CA ALA A 15 13.58 9.06 14.60
C ALA A 15 12.58 8.15 15.34
N LEU A 16 12.45 8.27 16.66
CA LEU A 16 11.46 7.48 17.43
C LEU A 16 10.01 7.84 17.07
N LEU A 17 9.75 9.12 16.83
CA LEU A 17 8.44 9.59 16.36
C LEU A 17 8.15 9.06 14.94
N ALA A 18 9.16 9.10 14.05
CA ALA A 18 9.05 8.51 12.72
C ALA A 18 8.88 6.98 12.75
N ASP A 19 9.43 6.28 13.74
CA ASP A 19 9.22 4.84 13.95
C ASP A 19 7.77 4.52 14.34
N GLN A 20 7.21 5.33 15.26
CA GLN A 20 5.80 5.20 15.66
C GLN A 20 4.86 5.55 14.50
N ASP A 21 5.16 6.61 13.74
CA ASP A 21 4.39 7.02 12.57
C ASP A 21 4.47 5.96 11.46
N LEU A 22 5.63 5.35 11.22
CA LEU A 22 5.79 4.26 10.25
C LEU A 22 5.03 3.00 10.67
N THR A 23 5.07 2.64 11.95
CA THR A 23 4.32 1.49 12.48
C THR A 23 2.81 1.74 12.39
N HIS A 24 2.37 2.96 12.67
CA HIS A 24 0.97 3.35 12.49
C HIS A 24 0.58 3.30 11.01
N LEU A 25 1.41 3.85 10.13
CA LEU A 25 1.20 3.83 8.69
C LEU A 25 1.12 2.41 8.15
N GLU A 26 1.97 1.48 8.61
CA GLU A 26 1.90 0.07 8.25
C GLU A 26 0.53 -0.55 8.58
N LYS A 27 0.02 -0.29 9.79
CA LYS A 27 -1.29 -0.80 10.21
C LYS A 27 -2.42 -0.21 9.37
N VAL A 28 -2.41 1.11 9.13
CA VAL A 28 -3.42 1.79 8.32
C VAL A 28 -3.37 1.33 6.87
N LEU A 29 -2.18 1.21 6.29
CA LEU A 29 -1.98 0.75 4.91
C LEU A 29 -2.54 -0.66 4.75
N ARG A 30 -2.14 -1.62 5.60
CA ARG A 30 -2.68 -2.98 5.57
C ARG A 30 -4.20 -3.00 5.69
N ARG A 31 -4.75 -2.25 6.66
CA ARG A 31 -6.20 -2.20 6.87
C ARG A 31 -6.94 -1.59 5.68
N SER A 32 -6.34 -0.60 5.03
CA SER A 32 -6.91 0.08 3.85
C SER A 32 -6.92 -0.82 2.61
N LEU A 33 -5.88 -1.64 2.41
CA LEU A 33 -5.80 -2.59 1.31
C LEU A 33 -6.72 -3.79 1.53
N SER A 34 -6.92 -4.22 2.79
CA SER A 34 -7.85 -5.29 3.16
C SER A 34 -9.31 -4.83 3.34
N CYS A 35 -9.70 -3.63 2.88
CA CYS A 35 -11.08 -3.17 3.04
C CYS A 35 -12.02 -3.97 2.11
N ASP A 36 -12.68 -4.97 2.67
CA ASP A 36 -13.61 -5.91 2.01
C ASP A 36 -14.93 -5.27 1.52
N LEU A 37 -15.17 -3.99 1.81
CA LEU A 37 -16.40 -3.26 1.48
C LEU A 37 -16.31 -2.56 0.12
N GLY A 38 -15.92 -3.29 -0.93
CA GLY A 38 -15.99 -2.79 -2.32
C GLY A 38 -14.69 -2.28 -2.94
N GLY A 39 -13.54 -2.49 -2.29
CA GLY A 39 -12.21 -2.14 -2.82
C GLY A 39 -11.33 -1.43 -1.80
N PRO A 40 -10.04 -1.22 -2.11
CA PRO A 40 -9.14 -0.52 -1.20
C PRO A 40 -9.64 0.91 -0.99
N LEU A 41 -9.72 1.35 0.27
CA LEU A 41 -10.20 2.72 0.61
C LEU A 41 -9.38 3.80 -0.11
N LEU A 42 -8.10 3.52 -0.32
CA LEU A 42 -7.17 4.37 -1.03
C LEU A 42 -6.42 3.53 -2.08
N PRO A 43 -6.24 4.02 -3.31
CA PRO A 43 -5.51 3.30 -4.34
C PRO A 43 -4.06 2.99 -3.92
N PRO A 44 -3.47 1.87 -4.39
CA PRO A 44 -2.04 1.58 -4.24
C PRO A 44 -1.11 2.75 -4.61
N ALA A 45 -1.45 3.50 -5.66
CA ALA A 45 -0.69 4.67 -6.13
C ALA A 45 -0.57 5.77 -5.06
N TYR A 46 -1.64 6.02 -4.30
CA TYR A 46 -1.65 7.00 -3.23
C TYR A 46 -0.65 6.63 -2.13
N TRP A 47 -0.62 5.35 -1.75
CA TRP A 47 0.32 4.86 -0.73
C TRP A 47 1.77 4.95 -1.18
N ARG A 48 2.05 4.69 -2.46
CA ARG A 48 3.41 4.87 -3.02
C ARG A 48 3.85 6.33 -2.96
N GLU A 49 2.98 7.27 -3.32
CA GLU A 49 3.30 8.70 -3.24
C GLU A 49 3.54 9.15 -1.79
N ARG A 50 2.70 8.70 -0.86
CA ARG A 50 2.86 8.99 0.57
C ARG A 50 4.18 8.44 1.11
N LEU A 51 4.52 7.18 0.81
CA LEU A 51 5.80 6.59 1.20
C LEU A 51 7.00 7.34 0.61
N ALA A 52 6.91 7.75 -0.67
CA ALA A 52 7.95 8.55 -1.31
C ALA A 52 8.09 9.94 -0.69
N SER A 53 7.01 10.54 -0.19
CA SER A 53 7.08 11.81 0.55
C SER A 53 7.80 11.63 1.89
N ILE A 54 7.50 10.55 2.62
CA ILE A 54 8.11 10.24 3.92
C ILE A 54 9.61 9.98 3.77
N THR A 55 10.03 9.23 2.75
CA THR A 55 11.45 8.97 2.51
C THR A 55 12.22 10.21 2.08
N ARG A 56 11.58 11.19 1.44
CA ARG A 56 12.21 12.46 1.05
C ARG A 56 12.33 13.47 2.19
N GLN A 57 11.40 13.46 3.14
CA GLN A 57 11.32 14.48 4.20
C GLN A 57 12.05 14.07 5.48
N SER A 58 12.26 12.78 5.71
CA SER A 58 12.80 12.26 6.97
C SER A 58 14.18 11.63 6.80
N HIS A 59 15.09 11.91 7.74
CA HIS A 59 16.33 11.14 7.91
C HIS A 59 15.98 9.78 8.52
N LEU A 60 15.63 8.82 7.66
CA LEU A 60 15.21 7.50 8.09
C LEU A 60 16.40 6.69 8.64
N SER A 61 16.19 6.02 9.77
CA SER A 61 17.11 5.00 10.29
C SER A 61 17.13 3.77 9.38
N HIS A 62 18.14 2.91 9.53
CA HIS A 62 18.22 1.67 8.75
C HIS A 62 16.97 0.79 8.91
N THR A 63 16.44 0.67 10.13
CA THR A 63 15.21 -0.06 10.43
C THR A 63 14.00 0.55 9.74
N GLN A 64 13.91 1.88 9.70
CA GLN A 64 12.82 2.59 9.02
C GLN A 64 12.83 2.38 7.51
N ILE A 65 14.02 2.39 6.90
CA ILE A 65 14.20 2.08 5.48
C ILE A 65 13.74 0.65 5.19
N GLN A 66 14.08 -0.32 6.04
CA GLN A 66 13.60 -1.69 5.90
C GLN A 66 12.07 -1.78 6.01
N THR A 67 11.46 -1.07 6.97
CA THR A 67 10.00 -1.01 7.11
C THR A 67 9.34 -0.44 5.86
N VAL A 68 9.84 0.71 5.36
CA VAL A 68 9.33 1.30 4.11
C VAL A 68 9.45 0.33 2.94
N HIS A 69 10.58 -0.37 2.81
CA HIS A 69 10.77 -1.36 1.75
C HIS A 69 9.76 -2.51 1.84
N ARG A 70 9.50 -3.03 3.05
CA ARG A 70 8.46 -4.04 3.27
C ARG A 70 7.06 -3.53 2.91
N LEU A 71 6.78 -2.26 3.14
CA LEU A 71 5.50 -1.65 2.76
C LEU A 71 5.33 -1.56 1.24
N TYR A 72 6.38 -1.19 0.51
CA TYR A 72 6.36 -1.23 -0.96
C TYR A 72 6.07 -2.65 -1.48
N LEU A 73 6.78 -3.67 -0.96
CA LEU A 73 6.52 -5.07 -1.33
C LEU A 73 5.08 -5.51 -1.04
N HIS A 74 4.49 -5.02 0.05
CA HIS A 74 3.11 -5.33 0.40
C HIS A 74 2.11 -4.71 -0.59
N ILE A 75 2.36 -3.48 -1.05
CA ILE A 75 1.57 -2.84 -2.11
C ILE A 75 1.70 -3.63 -3.42
N ASP A 76 2.93 -4.00 -3.80
CA ASP A 76 3.19 -4.74 -5.04
C ASP A 76 2.51 -6.11 -5.03
N ALA A 77 2.54 -6.82 -3.90
CA ALA A 77 1.85 -8.10 -3.73
C ALA A 77 0.32 -7.94 -3.87
N PHE A 78 -0.26 -6.90 -3.27
CA PHE A 78 -1.68 -6.61 -3.41
C PHE A 78 -2.08 -6.35 -4.87
N GLU A 79 -1.29 -5.56 -5.61
CA GLU A 79 -1.55 -5.33 -7.04
C GLU A 79 -1.40 -6.58 -7.90
N ALA A 80 -0.44 -7.45 -7.58
CA ALA A 80 -0.30 -8.75 -8.24
C ALA A 80 -1.53 -9.63 -8.00
N ASP A 81 -2.04 -9.68 -6.77
CA ASP A 81 -3.25 -10.43 -6.42
C ASP A 81 -4.49 -9.87 -7.12
N VAL A 82 -4.63 -8.54 -7.19
CA VAL A 82 -5.74 -7.89 -7.92
C VAL A 82 -5.69 -8.26 -9.40
N ARG A 83 -4.54 -8.09 -10.06
CA ARG A 83 -4.37 -8.47 -11.47
C ARG A 83 -4.66 -9.94 -11.72
N LYS A 84 -4.23 -10.82 -10.81
CA LYS A 84 -4.51 -12.25 -10.91
C LYS A 84 -6.01 -12.52 -10.87
N ARG A 85 -6.74 -11.96 -9.89
CA ARG A 85 -8.20 -12.11 -9.77
C ARG A 85 -8.95 -11.55 -10.98
N GLU A 86 -8.47 -10.46 -11.55
CA GLU A 86 -9.04 -9.88 -12.78
C GLU A 86 -8.80 -10.80 -13.98
N SER A 87 -7.60 -11.36 -14.11
CA SER A 87 -7.28 -12.31 -15.18
C SER A 87 -8.10 -13.60 -15.10
N GLU A 88 -8.32 -14.11 -13.89
CA GLU A 88 -9.16 -15.29 -13.64
C GLU A 88 -10.61 -15.02 -14.05
N ARG A 89 -11.16 -13.86 -13.66
CA ARG A 89 -12.51 -13.44 -14.07
C ARG A 89 -12.63 -13.23 -15.58
N ALA A 90 -11.62 -12.65 -16.22
CA ALA A 90 -11.61 -12.46 -17.66
C ALA A 90 -11.58 -13.81 -18.41
N ALA A 91 -10.77 -14.76 -17.93
CA ALA A 91 -10.72 -16.12 -18.48
C ALA A 91 -12.05 -16.87 -18.30
N GLU A 92 -12.70 -16.71 -17.15
CA GLU A 92 -14.02 -17.31 -16.88
C GLU A 92 -15.12 -16.70 -17.76
N ALA A 93 -15.08 -15.38 -17.97
CA ALA A 93 -16.00 -14.70 -18.88
C ALA A 93 -15.82 -15.17 -20.34
N ASP A 94 -14.57 -15.29 -20.82
CA ASP A 94 -14.26 -15.81 -22.16
C ASP A 94 -14.75 -17.25 -22.35
N ALA A 95 -14.48 -18.13 -21.38
CA ALA A 95 -14.97 -19.50 -21.37
C ALA A 95 -16.51 -19.57 -21.38
N SER A 96 -17.19 -18.68 -20.64
CA SER A 96 -18.65 -18.58 -20.62
C SER A 96 -19.23 -18.17 -21.98
N VAL A 97 -18.60 -17.19 -22.66
CA VAL A 97 -19.00 -16.72 -24.00
C VAL A 97 -18.84 -17.82 -25.05
N LEU A 98 -17.74 -18.57 -25.00
CA LEU A 98 -17.50 -19.71 -25.89
C LEU A 98 -18.53 -20.83 -25.67
N ALA A 99 -18.83 -21.16 -24.41
CA ALA A 99 -19.84 -22.16 -24.07
C ALA A 99 -21.26 -21.76 -24.50
N ALA A 100 -21.62 -20.48 -24.40
CA ALA A 100 -22.91 -19.96 -24.85
C ALA A 100 -23.07 -19.98 -26.39
N SER A 101 -21.98 -19.74 -27.13
CA SER A 101 -21.98 -19.82 -28.60
C SER A 101 -22.00 -21.26 -29.14
N ALA A 102 -21.52 -22.23 -28.35
CA ALA A 102 -21.47 -23.64 -28.73
C ALA A 102 -22.79 -24.40 -28.54
N LYS A 103 -23.86 -23.77 -28.03
CA LYS A 103 -25.19 -24.39 -27.93
C LYS A 103 -25.91 -24.27 -29.28
N PRO A 104 -26.10 -25.36 -30.05
CA PRO A 104 -26.82 -25.26 -31.32
C PRO A 104 -28.29 -24.97 -31.04
N ARG A 105 -28.82 -23.94 -31.70
CA ARG A 105 -30.24 -23.62 -31.77
C ARG A 105 -30.90 -24.73 -32.61
N SER A 106 -31.34 -25.80 -31.95
CA SER A 106 -32.11 -26.87 -32.60
C SER A 106 -33.42 -26.29 -33.16
N ALA A 107 -33.59 -26.38 -34.48
CA ALA A 107 -34.83 -26.17 -35.20
C ALA A 107 -35.05 -27.37 -36.11
#